data_AF-A0A4Q6B8Z4-F1
#
_entry.id   AF-A0A4Q6B8Z4-F1
#
_cell.length_a   1.000
_cell.length_b   1.000
_cell.length_c   1.000
_cell.angle_alpha   90.00
_cell.angle_beta   90.00
_cell.angle_gamma   90.00
#
_symmetry.space_group_name_H-M   'P 1'
#
loop_
_entity.id
_entity.type
_entity.pdbx_description
1 polymer ?
#
loop_
_entity_poly.entity_id
_entity_poly.type
_entity_poly.pdbx_seq_one_letter_code
_entity_poly.pdbx_strand_id
1 'polypeptide(L)'
;MMTSIYTECREIVKDLVGHDYLYFESAVEVRLSPHSFPFAAWAVCVSPKNEIYVMDSDEEWHHVAPTDINAGLVIGSLYQRLKLMRIDYAKAS
;
A
#
# COMPACT_ATOMS: atom_id res chain seq x y z
N MET A 1 -8.03 21.54 -3.39
CA MET A 1 -8.45 20.18 -3.79
C MET A 1 -8.11 19.25 -2.65
N MET A 2 -9.07 18.50 -2.11
CA MET A 2 -8.74 17.41 -1.18
C MET A 2 -8.08 16.29 -1.97
N THR A 3 -6.84 15.98 -1.64
CA THR A 3 -6.11 14.83 -2.19
C THR A 3 -6.74 13.56 -1.62
N SER A 4 -7.00 12.55 -2.44
CA SER A 4 -7.51 11.27 -1.94
C SER A 4 -6.40 10.49 -1.25
N ILE A 5 -6.75 9.69 -0.23
CA ILE A 5 -5.79 8.79 0.46
C ILE A 5 -5.05 7.91 -0.54
N TYR A 6 -5.73 7.42 -1.59
CA TYR A 6 -5.13 6.65 -2.67
C TYR A 6 -4.01 7.43 -3.38
N THR A 7 -4.27 8.70 -3.71
CA THR A 7 -3.27 9.56 -4.37
C THR A 7 -2.08 9.80 -3.45
N GLU A 8 -2.31 10.05 -2.16
CA GLU A 8 -1.22 10.21 -1.20
C GLU A 8 -0.39 8.94 -1.03
N CYS A 9 -1.00 7.76 -0.98
CA CYS A 9 -0.27 6.49 -0.93
C CYS A 9 0.69 6.38 -2.12
N ARG A 10 0.20 6.67 -3.33
CA ARG A 10 1.00 6.65 -4.55
C ARG A 10 2.20 7.58 -4.48
N GLU A 11 1.99 8.82 -4.07
CA GLU A 11 3.09 9.79 -3.96
C GLU A 11 4.10 9.38 -2.88
N ILE A 12 3.66 8.85 -1.74
CA ILE A 12 4.58 8.36 -0.70
C ILE A 12 5.44 7.20 -1.22
N VAL A 13 4.85 6.23 -1.92
CA VAL A 13 5.63 5.11 -2.49
C VAL A 13 6.66 5.62 -3.48
N LYS A 14 6.29 6.56 -4.36
CA LYS A 14 7.23 7.18 -5.29
C LYS A 14 8.33 7.97 -4.60
N ASP A 15 8.02 8.70 -3.55
CA ASP A 15 9.01 9.44 -2.76
C ASP A 15 10.02 8.49 -2.10
N LEU A 16 9.61 7.28 -1.71
CA LEU A 16 10.45 6.30 -1.04
C LEU A 16 11.28 5.44 -2.00
N VAL A 17 10.68 4.95 -3.10
CA VAL A 17 11.31 3.96 -4.00
C VAL A 17 11.09 4.22 -5.50
N GLY A 18 10.49 5.35 -5.86
CA GLY A 18 10.18 5.68 -7.26
C GLY A 18 9.18 4.70 -7.89
N HIS A 19 9.64 3.90 -8.85
CA HIS A 19 8.85 2.87 -9.53
C HIS A 19 9.29 1.43 -9.16
N ASP A 20 10.14 1.28 -8.15
CA ASP A 20 10.59 -0.01 -7.65
C ASP A 20 9.60 -0.59 -6.60
N TYR A 21 9.91 -1.78 -6.09
CA TYR A 21 9.13 -2.46 -5.06
C TYR A 21 9.51 -1.98 -3.66
N LEU A 22 8.51 -1.60 -2.86
CA LEU A 22 8.69 -1.29 -1.44
C LEU A 22 8.23 -2.49 -0.60
N TYR A 23 9.19 -3.25 -0.08
CA TYR A 23 8.93 -4.37 0.83
C TYR A 23 8.73 -3.90 2.26
N PHE A 24 7.85 -4.57 3.00
CA PHE A 24 7.59 -4.31 4.41
C PHE A 24 8.27 -5.35 5.31
N GLU A 25 8.76 -4.92 6.46
CA GLU A 25 9.28 -5.83 7.50
C GLU A 25 8.19 -6.76 8.08
N SER A 26 6.94 -6.32 8.02
CA SER A 26 5.77 -7.08 8.46
C SER A 26 4.58 -6.75 7.58
N ALA A 27 3.76 -7.77 7.29
CA ALA A 27 2.60 -7.62 6.42
C ALA A 27 1.62 -6.56 6.92
N VAL A 28 1.01 -5.84 5.97
CA VAL A 28 -0.20 -5.06 6.21
C VAL A 28 -1.38 -6.01 6.07
N GLU A 29 -1.91 -6.45 7.21
CA GLU A 29 -3.03 -7.39 7.25
C GLU A 29 -4.38 -6.67 7.21
N VAL A 30 -5.26 -7.12 6.32
CA VAL A 30 -6.60 -6.59 6.14
C VAL A 30 -7.61 -7.71 6.17
N ARG A 31 -8.54 -7.62 7.11
CA ARG A 31 -9.62 -8.59 7.27
C ARG A 31 -10.93 -7.99 6.80
N LEU A 32 -11.54 -8.61 5.78
CA LEU A 32 -12.83 -8.17 5.23
C LEU A 32 -14.02 -8.62 6.10
N SER A 33 -13.93 -9.82 6.70
CA SER A 33 -14.95 -10.35 7.59
C SER A 33 -14.34 -11.13 8.76
N PRO A 34 -15.04 -11.29 9.89
CA PRO A 34 -14.53 -12.07 11.03
C PRO A 34 -14.18 -13.53 10.73
N HIS A 35 -14.73 -14.10 9.64
CA HIS A 35 -14.62 -15.52 9.30
C HIS A 35 -13.72 -15.80 8.09
N SER A 36 -13.15 -14.78 7.46
CA SER A 36 -12.20 -14.92 6.36
C SER A 36 -10.77 -14.80 6.86
N PHE A 37 -9.85 -15.52 6.24
CA PHE A 37 -8.42 -15.24 6.40
C PHE A 37 -8.12 -13.79 6.00
N PRO A 38 -7.23 -13.09 6.72
CA PRO A 38 -6.82 -11.75 6.33
C PRO A 38 -6.03 -11.81 5.02
N PHE A 39 -6.22 -10.81 4.18
CA PHE A 39 -5.28 -10.50 3.11
C PHE A 39 -4.02 -9.91 3.74
N ALA A 40 -2.84 -10.41 3.37
CA ALA A 40 -1.57 -9.99 3.93
C ALA A 40 -0.70 -9.37 2.83
N ALA A 41 -0.61 -8.03 2.81
CA ALA A 41 0.25 -7.33 1.85
C ALA A 41 1.68 -7.21 2.38
N TRP A 42 2.64 -7.82 1.67
CA TRP A 42 4.07 -7.84 2.03
C TRP A 42 4.90 -6.78 1.30
N ALA A 43 4.42 -6.30 0.16
CA ALA A 43 5.04 -5.22 -0.57
C ALA A 43 4.00 -4.35 -1.27
N VAL A 44 4.44 -3.16 -1.71
CA VAL A 44 3.66 -2.25 -2.54
C VAL A 44 4.53 -1.69 -3.65
N CYS A 45 3.95 -1.41 -4.82
CA CYS A 45 4.61 -0.64 -5.86
C CYS A 45 3.64 0.26 -6.61
N VAL A 46 4.20 1.21 -7.35
CA VAL A 46 3.46 2.11 -8.23
C VAL A 46 3.90 1.90 -9.66
N SER A 47 2.98 1.42 -10.50
CA SER A 47 3.26 1.22 -11.92
C SER A 47 3.57 2.56 -12.63
N PRO A 48 4.23 2.53 -13.81
CA PRO A 48 4.42 3.74 -14.63
C PRO A 48 3.11 4.45 -15.01
N LYS A 49 1.97 3.75 -14.93
CA LYS A 49 0.63 4.31 -15.17
C LYS A 49 0.00 4.94 -13.93
N ASN A 50 0.73 5.07 -12.83
CA ASN A 50 0.25 5.62 -11.56
C ASN A 50 -0.80 4.76 -10.84
N GLU A 51 -0.73 3.44 -11.03
CA GLU A 51 -1.60 2.45 -10.39
C GLU A 51 -0.86 1.79 -9.23
N ILE A 52 -1.57 1.51 -8.13
CA ILE A 52 -1.00 0.85 -6.96
C ILE A 52 -1.21 -0.65 -7.06
N TYR A 53 -0.15 -1.41 -6.84
CA TYR A 53 -0.20 -2.86 -6.69
C TYR A 53 0.36 -3.25 -5.32
N VAL A 54 -0.20 -4.31 -4.74
CA VAL A 54 0.27 -4.91 -3.49
C VAL A 54 0.62 -6.36 -3.73
N MET A 55 1.70 -6.83 -3.10
CA MET A 55 2.14 -8.22 -3.19
C MET A 55 1.60 -8.99 -1.99
N ASP A 56 1.02 -10.17 -2.22
CA ASP A 56 0.56 -11.05 -1.14
C ASP A 56 1.68 -11.99 -0.62
N SER A 57 1.30 -12.97 0.21
CA SER A 57 2.22 -13.96 0.78
C SER A 57 2.74 -15.00 -0.21
N ASP A 58 2.06 -15.16 -1.35
CA ASP A 58 2.43 -16.10 -2.41
C ASP A 58 3.23 -15.41 -3.53
N GLU A 59 3.70 -14.18 -3.27
CA GLU A 59 4.44 -13.31 -4.20
C GLU A 59 3.61 -12.87 -5.41
N GLU A 60 2.28 -12.96 -5.34
CA GLU A 60 1.38 -12.49 -6.39
C GLU A 60 1.05 -11.01 -6.23
N TRP A 61 1.05 -10.28 -7.36
CA TRP A 61 0.77 -8.84 -7.39
C TRP A 61 -0.68 -8.55 -7.75
N HIS A 62 -1.38 -7.83 -6.86
CA HIS A 62 -2.78 -7.50 -6.98
C HIS A 62 -2.97 -6.00 -7.22
N HIS A 63 -3.74 -5.66 -8.26
CA HIS A 63 -4.10 -4.28 -8.54
C HIS A 63 -5.11 -3.75 -7.52
N VAL A 64 -4.81 -2.61 -6.90
CA VAL A 64 -5.68 -1.97 -5.91
C VAL A 64 -6.50 -0.87 -6.58
N ALA A 65 -7.64 -1.23 -7.17
CA ALA A 65 -8.52 -0.28 -7.84
C ALA A 65 -9.39 0.50 -6.82
N PRO A 66 -9.44 1.85 -6.84
CA PRO A 66 -10.27 2.63 -5.92
C PRO A 66 -11.78 2.33 -6.00
N THR A 67 -12.23 1.76 -7.11
CA THR A 67 -13.63 1.38 -7.35
C THR A 67 -13.99 0.03 -6.74
N ASP A 68 -13.01 -0.77 -6.32
CA ASP A 68 -13.24 -2.02 -5.61
C ASP A 68 -13.57 -1.72 -4.14
N ILE A 69 -14.68 -2.26 -3.66
CA ILE A 69 -15.16 -2.06 -2.29
C ILE A 69 -14.16 -2.61 -1.24
N ASN A 70 -13.42 -3.66 -1.57
CA ASN A 70 -12.44 -4.27 -0.67
C ASN A 70 -11.11 -3.51 -0.68
N ALA A 71 -10.79 -2.82 -1.78
CA ALA A 71 -9.57 -2.03 -1.90
C ALA A 71 -9.52 -0.85 -0.93
N GLY A 72 -10.68 -0.30 -0.52
CA GLY A 72 -10.74 0.80 0.43
C GLY A 72 -10.07 0.49 1.77
N LEU A 73 -10.26 -0.73 2.29
CA LEU A 73 -9.63 -1.17 3.54
C LEU A 73 -8.12 -1.35 3.37
N VAL A 74 -7.68 -1.89 2.23
CA VAL A 74 -6.27 -2.03 1.88
C VAL A 74 -5.59 -0.67 1.79
N ILE A 75 -6.20 0.29 1.09
CA ILE A 75 -5.68 1.65 0.93
C ILE A 75 -5.57 2.36 2.28
N GLY A 76 -6.57 2.21 3.15
CA GLY A 76 -6.56 2.83 4.49
C GLY A 76 -5.41 2.31 5.36
N SER A 77 -5.26 0.99 5.46
CA SER A 77 -4.17 0.37 6.23
C SER A 77 -2.79 0.65 5.63
N LEU A 78 -2.70 0.61 4.30
CA LEU A 78 -1.47 0.94 3.57
C LEU A 78 -1.04 2.38 3.81
N TYR A 79 -1.98 3.33 3.79
CA TYR A 79 -1.70 4.75 4.06
C TYR A 79 -1.04 4.95 5.43
N GLN A 80 -1.59 4.33 6.47
CA GLN A 80 -1.04 4.43 7.82
C GLN A 80 0.40 3.90 7.88
N ARG A 81 0.66 2.73 7.28
CA ARG A 81 2.01 2.15 7.20
C ARG A 81 2.97 3.07 6.45
N LEU A 82 2.59 3.54 5.27
CA LEU A 82 3.42 4.40 4.42
C LEU A 82 3.76 5.73 5.08
N LYS A 83 2.81 6.34 5.81
CA LYS A 83 3.05 7.59 6.55
C LYS A 83 4.10 7.41 7.64
N LEU A 84 4.04 6.30 8.39
CA LEU A 84 5.05 6.00 9.41
C LEU A 84 6.43 5.78 8.77
N MET A 85 6.50 4.98 7.70
CA MET A 85 7.76 4.75 6.97
C MET A 85 8.36 6.06 6.43
N ARG A 86 7.55 6.94 5.85
CA ARG A 86 8.00 8.25 5.37
C ARG A 86 8.56 9.12 6.49
N ILE A 87 7.92 9.13 7.65
CA ILE A 87 8.40 9.87 8.82
C ILE A 87 9.74 9.32 9.30
N ASP A 88 9.89 7.99 9.36
CA ASP A 88 11.13 7.37 9.83
C ASP A 88 12.27 7.53 8.84
N TYR A 89 11.99 7.44 7.54
CA TYR A 89 12.97 7.76 6.48
C TYR A 89 13.46 9.22 6.58
N ALA A 90 12.55 10.17 6.81
CA ALA A 90 12.91 11.57 6.98
C ALA A 90 13.74 11.86 8.24
N LYS A 91 13.68 11.02 9.28
CA LYS A 91 14.56 11.13 10.47
C LYS A 91 15.94 10.50 10.27
N ALA A 92 16.04 9.55 9.35
CA ALA A 92 17.27 8.81 9.07
C ALA A 92 18.18 9.50 8.04
N SER A 93 17.62 10.43 7.25
CA SER A 93 18.35 11.32 6.33
C SER A 93 18.83 12.60 7.00
#